data_AF-A0A0N0D5U9-F1
#
_entry.id   AF-A0A0N0D5U9-F1
#
_cell.length_a   1.000
_cell.length_b   1.000
_cell.length_c   1.000
_cell.angle_alpha   90.00
_cell.angle_beta   90.00
_cell.angle_gamma   90.00
#
_symmetry.space_group_name_H-M   'P 1'
#
loop_
_entity.id
_entity.type
_entity.pdbx_description
1 polymer ?
#
loop_
_entity_poly.entity_id
_entity_poly.type
_entity_poly.pdbx_seq_one_letter_code
_entity_poly.pdbx_strand_id
1 'polypeptide(L)' 'MGYCINHPDRETQYLCMKDNIYFCEECLRCRNPKIYCKFRPSCPIWFIVKKGFKSWGDDA' A
#
# COMPACT_ATOMS: atom_id res chain seq x y z
N MET A 1 9.13 -2.95 -13.92
CA MET A 1 8.85 -1.91 -12.91
C MET A 1 7.57 -1.20 -13.32
N GLY A 2 6.84 -0.59 -12.37
CA GLY A 2 5.56 0.06 -12.64
C GLY A 2 5.54 1.50 -12.14
N TYR A 3 4.49 2.25 -12.49
CA TYR A 3 4.34 3.64 -12.08
C TYR A 3 3.21 3.79 -11.08
N CYS A 4 3.39 4.70 -10.12
CA CYS A 4 2.35 4.97 -9.13
C CYS A 4 1.05 5.41 -9.83
N ILE A 5 -0.07 4.80 -9.45
CA ILE A 5 -1.39 5.15 -10.01
C ILE A 5 -1.80 6.61 -9.77
N ASN A 6 -1.28 7.24 -8.71
CA ASN A 6 -1.55 8.65 -8.38
C ASN A 6 -0.47 9.60 -8.92
N HIS A 7 0.71 9.08 -9.25
CA HIS A 7 1.88 9.86 -9.69
C HIS A 7 2.53 9.12 -10.87
N PRO A 8 2.04 9.32 -12.10
CA PRO A 8 2.53 8.61 -13.27
C PRO A 8 3.98 8.95 -13.63
N ASP A 9 4.51 10.06 -13.09
CA ASP A 9 5.91 10.46 -13.16
C ASP A 9 6.83 9.66 -12.23
N ARG A 10 6.28 8.92 -11.26
CA ARG A 10 7.05 8.19 -10.25
C ARG A 10 7.07 6.70 -10.53
N GLU A 11 8.23 6.22 -10.97
CA GLU A 11 8.52 4.79 -11.03
C GLU A 11 8.61 4.21 -9.61
N THR A 12 8.07 3.01 -9.43
CA THR A 12 8.08 2.33 -8.15
C THR A 12 8.07 0.82 -8.30
N GLN A 13 8.58 0.16 -7.27
CA GLN A 13 8.62 -1.29 -7.16
C GLN A 13 7.52 -1.83 -6.23
N TYR A 14 6.78 -0.94 -5.55
CA TYR A 14 5.77 -1.38 -4.60
C TYR A 14 4.45 -1.71 -5.31
N LEU A 15 4.19 -3.01 -5.45
CA LEU A 15 2.98 -3.55 -6.05
C LEU A 15 1.99 -4.02 -4.97
N CYS A 16 0.78 -3.48 -5.01
CA CYS A 16 -0.36 -4.08 -4.33
C CYS A 16 -0.86 -5.27 -5.14
N MET A 17 -0.45 -6.48 -4.78
CA MET A 17 -0.86 -7.71 -5.50
C MET A 17 -2.36 -8.02 -5.43
N LYS A 18 -3.10 -7.44 -4.46
CA LYS A 18 -4.55 -7.64 -4.36
C LYS A 18 -5.28 -7.01 -5.54
N ASP A 19 -4.94 -5.76 -5.82
CA ASP A 19 -5.60 -4.95 -6.86
C ASP A 19 -4.72 -4.85 -8.13
N ASN A 20 -3.54 -5.48 -8.12
CA ASN A 20 -2.50 -5.43 -9.15
C ASN A 20 -2.11 -4.00 -9.60
N ILE A 21 -1.93 -3.10 -8.63
CA ILE A 21 -1.59 -1.68 -8.86
C ILE A 21 -0.33 -1.25 -8.12
N TYR A 22 0.39 -0.31 -8.71
CA TYR A 22 1.63 0.23 -8.17
C TYR A 22 1.38 1.52 -7.37
N PHE A 23 2.15 1.69 -6.29
CA PHE A 23 2.11 2.87 -5.42
C PHE A 23 3.52 3.36 -5.11
N CYS A 24 3.75 4.67 -5.15
CA CYS A 24 4.98 5.24 -4.58
C CYS A 24 4.93 5.22 -3.04
N GLU A 25 6.06 5.45 -2.37
CA GLU A 25 6.19 5.44 -0.90
C GLU A 25 5.23 6.38 -0.17
N GLU A 26 4.88 7.51 -0.78
CA GLU A 26 3.88 8.45 -0.26
C GLU A 26 2.47 7.88 -0.34
N CYS A 27 2.12 7.25 -1.45
CA CYS A 27 0.81 6.67 -1.70
C CYS A 27 0.67 5.23 -1.19
N LEU A 28 1.72 4.66 -0.59
CA LEU A 28 1.78 3.27 -0.15
C LEU A 28 0.91 3.03 1.09
N ARG A 29 -0.41 3.13 0.90
CA ARG A 29 -1.43 2.88 1.91
C ARG A 29 -2.39 1.81 1.42
N CYS A 30 -2.78 0.90 2.31
CA CYS A 30 -3.77 -0.11 1.96
C CYS A 30 -5.14 0.59 1.81
N ARG A 31 -5.73 0.55 0.61
CA ARG A 31 -7.06 1.14 0.35
C ARG A 31 -8.20 0.40 1.05
N ASN A 32 -7.98 -0.85 1.44
CA ASN A 32 -9.02 -1.67 2.04
C ASN A 32 -8.44 -2.64 3.10
N PRO A 33 -7.98 -2.11 4.24
CA PRO A 33 -7.26 -2.86 5.26
C PRO A 33 -8.15 -3.89 6.00
N LYS A 34 -9.46 -3.63 6.05
CA LYS A 34 -10.44 -4.47 6.76
C LYS A 34 -10.79 -5.75 6.01
N ILE A 35 -10.56 -5.81 4.69
CA ILE A 35 -10.93 -6.95 3.84
C ILE A 35 -9.68 -7.70 3.37
N TYR A 36 -9.51 -8.94 3.85
CA TYR A 36 -8.54 -9.95 3.41
C TYR A 36 -7.04 -9.65 3.65
N CYS A 37 -6.57 -8.42 3.46
CA CYS A 37 -5.15 -8.05 3.60
C CYS A 37 -4.60 -8.27 5.02
N LYS A 38 -5.45 -8.19 6.06
CA LYS A 38 -5.05 -8.46 7.46
C LYS A 38 -4.49 -9.86 7.69
N PHE A 39 -4.88 -10.82 6.85
CA PHE A 39 -4.44 -12.22 6.89
C PHE A 39 -3.39 -12.54 5.82
N ARG A 40 -2.91 -11.55 5.05
CA ARG A 40 -1.91 -11.75 3.99
C ARG A 40 -0.53 -11.30 4.48
N PRO A 41 0.26 -12.17 5.13
CA PRO A 41 1.56 -11.81 5.68
C PRO A 41 2.54 -11.34 4.59
N SER A 42 2.37 -11.82 3.36
CA SER A 42 3.19 -11.44 2.20
C SER A 42 2.89 -10.03 1.65
N CYS A 43 1.97 -9.28 2.25
CA CYS A 43 1.67 -7.92 1.80
C CYS A 43 2.61 -6.91 2.47
N PRO A 44 3.61 -6.34 1.74
CA PRO A 44 4.54 -5.38 2.32
C PRO A 44 3.85 -4.10 2.79
N ILE A 45 2.78 -3.68 2.09
CA ILE A 45 1.95 -2.52 2.45
C ILE A 45 1.31 -2.72 3.83
N TRP A 46 0.77 -3.91 4.08
CA TRP A 46 0.16 -4.23 5.36
C TRP A 46 1.21 -4.32 6.48
N PHE A 47 2.39 -4.86 6.19
CA PHE A 47 3.49 -4.90 7.17
C PHE A 47 3.92 -3.50 7.59
N ILE A 48 4.10 -2.58 6.64
CA ILE A 48 4.47 -1.18 6.89
C ILE A 48 3.39 -0.45 7.70
N VAL A 49 2.11 -0.62 7.33
CA VAL A 49 0.96 -0.03 8.04
C VAL A 49 0.81 -0.61 9.45
N LYS A 50 0.81 -1.95 9.60
CA LYS A 50 0.63 -2.63 10.90
C LYS A 50 1.76 -2.36 11.89
N LYS A 51 3.00 -2.22 11.41
CA LYS A 51 4.15 -1.91 12.29
C LYS A 51 4.21 -0.44 12.72
N GLY A 52 3.27 0.41 12.30
CA GLY A 52 3.19 1.79 12.78
C GLY A 52 4.32 2.70 12.27
N PHE A 53 5.03 2.31 11.20
CA PHE A 53 6.05 3.18 10.58
C PHE A 53 5.44 4.44 9.92
N LYS A 54 4.12 4.46 9.74
CA LYS A 54 3.32 5.61 9.32
C LYS A 54 1.98 5.56 10.05
N SER A 55 1.78 6.41 11.04
CA SER A 55 0.47 6.63 11.67
C SER A 55 -0.44 7.34 10.68
N TRP A 56 -1.18 6.57 9.87
CA TRP A 56 -2.32 7.13 9.14
C TRP A 56 -3.52 7.05 10.08
N GLY A 57 -3.93 8.23 10.56
CA GLY A 57 -5.04 8.40 11.49
C GLY A 57 -6.32 7.75 10.99
N ASP A 58 -6.99 7.09 11.92
CA ASP A 58 -8.40 6.77 11.87
C ASP A 58 -9.21 8.08 11.74
N ASP A 59 -9.57 8.45 10.52
CA ASP A 59 -10.56 9.50 10.26
C ASP A 59 -11.50 9.08 9.13
N ALA A 60 -12.47 8.21 9.50
CA ALA A 60 -13.87 8.16 9.06
C ALA A 60 -14.53 6.83 9.50
#